data_AF-A0A2E8C9D9-F1
#
_entry.id   AF-A0A2E8C9D9-F1
#
_cell.length_a   1.000
_cell.length_b   1.000
_cell.length_c   1.000
_cell.angle_alpha   90.00
_cell.angle_beta   90.00
_cell.angle_gamma   90.00
#
_symmetry.space_group_name_H-M   'P 1'
#
loop_
_entity.id
_entity.type
_entity.pdbx_description
1 polymer ?
#
loop_
_entity_poly.entity_id
_entity_poly.type
_entity_poly.pdbx_seq_one_letter_code
_entity_poly.pdbx_strand_id
1 'polypeptide(L)' 'LLVCTGHEPPGTAFQTLDWNRENNPILGMKSFDEYEAWQQKVTAGLGSVSKIKTALPANLFAEIPDDIPWMN' A
#
# COMPACT_ATOMS: atom_id res chain seq x y z
N LEU A 1 -12.84 5.51 16.49
CA LEU A 1 -12.54 4.23 15.79
C LEU A 1 -11.06 4.21 15.42
N LEU A 2 -10.32 3.14 15.73
CA LEU A 2 -8.91 3.01 15.33
C LEU A 2 -8.81 2.51 13.87
N VAL A 3 -7.88 3.05 13.09
CA VAL A 3 -7.56 2.56 11.74
C VAL A 3 -6.34 1.66 11.83
N CYS A 4 -6.52 0.36 11.57
CA CYS A 4 -5.45 -0.63 11.52
C CYS A 4 -5.04 -0.87 10.07
N THR A 5 -3.96 -0.22 9.64
CA THR A 5 -3.47 -0.28 8.26
C THR A 5 -2.68 -1.57 7.99
N GLY A 6 -2.65 -2.00 6.72
CA GLY A 6 -1.91 -3.21 6.31
C GLY A 6 -0.39 -3.00 6.21
N HIS A 7 0.05 -1.74 6.05
CA HIS A 7 1.46 -1.35 5.98
C HIS A 7 1.64 0.03 6.59
N GLU A 8 2.76 0.23 7.28
CA GLU A 8 3.20 1.52 7.78
C GLU A 8 4.72 1.65 7.68
N PRO A 9 5.25 2.86 7.42
CA PRO A 9 6.66 3.14 7.67
C PRO A 9 7.05 2.80 9.12
N PRO A 10 8.30 2.39 9.37
CA PRO A 10 8.78 2.15 10.72
C PRO A 10 8.56 3.36 11.63
N GLY A 11 7.97 3.13 12.80
CA GLY A 11 7.73 4.17 13.80
C GLY A 11 6.43 4.96 13.61
N THR A 12 5.61 4.69 12.60
CA THR A 12 4.29 5.32 12.49
C THR A 12 3.34 4.75 13.54
N ALA A 13 2.75 5.63 14.35
CA ALA A 13 1.69 5.27 15.28
C ALA A 13 0.36 5.08 14.54
N PHE A 14 -0.43 4.10 14.95
CA PHE A 14 -1.80 3.96 14.44
C PHE A 14 -2.65 5.17 14.83
N GLN A 15 -3.48 5.60 13.89
CA GLN A 15 -4.31 6.79 14.03
C GLN A 15 -5.79 6.45 14.04
N THR A 16 -6.59 7.36 14.58
CA THR A 16 -8.05 7.22 14.60
C THR A 16 -8.66 7.60 13.24
N LEU A 17 -9.90 7.16 12.99
CA LEU A 17 -10.65 7.54 11.80
C LEU A 17 -10.83 9.06 11.72
N ASP A 18 -11.12 9.72 12.83
CA ASP A 18 -11.34 11.17 12.86
C ASP A 18 -10.05 11.91 12.51
N TRP A 19 -8.92 11.50 13.09
CA TRP A 19 -7.61 12.02 12.72
C TRP A 19 -7.33 11.83 11.23
N ASN A 20 -7.61 10.64 10.68
CA ASN A 20 -7.36 10.33 9.27
C ASN A 20 -8.23 11.21 8.35
N ARG A 21 -9.48 11.50 8.71
CA ARG A 21 -10.36 12.40 7.93
C ARG A 21 -9.82 13.82 7.87
N GLU A 22 -9.20 14.30 8.95
CA GLU A 22 -8.67 15.66 9.05
C GLU A 22 -7.28 15.82 8.43
N ASN A 23 -6.43 14.78 8.49
CA ASN A 23 -5.00 14.89 8.19
C ASN A 23 -4.56 14.13 6.93
N ASN A 24 -5.37 13.21 6.40
CA ASN A 24 -4.98 12.44 5.22
C ASN A 24 -5.13 13.27 3.94
N PRO A 25 -4.03 13.62 3.25
CA PRO A 25 -4.08 14.49 2.08
C PRO A 25 -4.86 13.88 0.92
N ILE A 26 -4.94 12.53 0.83
CA ILE A 26 -5.69 11.83 -0.21
C ILE A 26 -7.19 12.00 0.02
N LEU A 27 -7.64 11.93 1.28
CA LEU A 27 -9.06 12.13 1.62
C LEU A 27 -9.50 13.60 1.47
N GLY A 28 -8.54 14.52 1.39
CA GLY A 28 -8.79 15.94 1.16
C GLY A 28 -9.11 16.33 -0.29
N MET A 29 -8.75 15.47 -1.25
CA MET A 29 -8.91 15.72 -2.70
C MET A 29 -10.38 15.90 -3.08
N LYS A 30 -10.65 16.77 -4.05
CA LYS A 30 -12.00 17.20 -4.43
C LYS A 30 -12.53 16.56 -5.69
N SER A 31 -11.70 15.82 -6.42
CA SER A 31 -12.08 15.15 -7.66
C SER A 31 -11.29 13.87 -7.88
N PHE A 32 -11.82 13.00 -8.73
CA PHE A 32 -11.10 11.82 -9.18
C PHE A 32 -9.85 12.20 -10.00
N ASP A 33 -9.92 13.23 -10.83
CA ASP A 33 -8.79 13.69 -11.65
C ASP A 33 -7.60 14.14 -10.80
N GLU A 34 -7.87 14.83 -9.68
CA GLU A 34 -6.84 15.22 -8.71
C GLU A 34 -6.17 13.99 -8.07
N TYR A 35 -6.98 13.01 -7.69
CA TYR A 35 -6.49 11.74 -7.16
C TYR A 35 -5.67 10.96 -8.18
N GLU A 36 -6.15 10.85 -9.42
CA GLU A 36 -5.46 10.14 -10.49
C GLU A 36 -4.10 10.78 -10.81
N ALA A 37 -4.06 12.10 -10.94
CA ALA A 37 -2.81 12.83 -11.20
C ALA A 37 -1.79 12.61 -10.07
N TRP A 38 -2.23 12.63 -8.81
CA TRP A 38 -1.37 12.31 -7.66
C TRP A 38 -0.89 10.85 -7.70
N GLN A 39 -1.79 9.90 -7.93
CA GLN A 39 -1.49 8.47 -7.96
C GLN A 39 -0.46 8.14 -9.06
N GLN A 40 -0.64 8.67 -10.26
CA GLN A 40 0.29 8.50 -11.38
C GLN A 40 1.68 9.04 -11.04
N LYS A 41 1.75 10.26 -10.49
CA LYS A 41 3.01 10.89 -10.07
C LYS A 41 3.75 10.06 -9.02
N VAL A 42 3.05 9.60 -7.99
CA VAL A 42 3.66 8.80 -6.90
C VAL A 42 4.10 7.43 -7.42
N THR A 43 3.26 6.75 -8.20
CA THR A 43 3.56 5.41 -8.74
C THR A 43 4.79 5.42 -9.64
N ALA A 44 4.98 6.47 -10.44
CA ALA A 44 6.16 6.63 -11.27
C ALA A 44 7.48 6.62 -10.48
N GLY A 45 7.46 7.03 -9.20
CA GLY A 45 8.64 7.05 -8.33
C GLY A 45 8.92 5.76 -7.55
N LEU A 46 7.96 4.83 -7.46
CA LEU A 46 8.03 3.66 -6.57
C LEU A 46 8.58 2.38 -7.23
N GLY A 47 8.60 2.32 -8.55
CA GLY A 47 9.06 1.14 -9.29
C GLY A 47 8.17 -0.10 -9.09
N SER A 48 8.65 -1.27 -9.50
CA SER A 48 7.91 -2.52 -9.38
C SER A 48 7.94 -3.08 -7.95
N VAL A 49 6.81 -3.61 -7.48
CA VAL A 49 6.73 -4.32 -6.19
C VAL A 49 7.57 -5.59 -6.24
N SER A 50 8.60 -5.67 -5.38
CA SER A 50 9.66 -6.69 -5.47
C SER A 50 9.19 -8.14 -5.30
N LYS A 51 8.14 -8.39 -4.51
CA LYS A 51 7.66 -9.75 -4.19
C LYS A 51 6.34 -10.12 -4.87
N ILE A 52 5.77 -9.26 -5.73
CA ILE A 52 4.41 -9.44 -6.24
C ILE A 52 4.23 -10.73 -7.03
N LYS A 53 5.25 -11.15 -7.79
CA LYS A 53 5.23 -12.38 -8.60
C LYS A 53 5.17 -13.67 -7.78
N THR A 54 5.60 -13.63 -6.53
CA THR A 54 5.54 -14.77 -5.61
C THR A 54 4.34 -14.65 -4.67
N ALA A 55 4.07 -13.46 -4.14
CA ALA A 55 3.00 -13.24 -3.18
C ALA A 55 1.61 -13.43 -3.80
N LEU A 56 1.41 -12.99 -5.05
CA LEU A 56 0.08 -13.03 -5.67
C LEU A 56 -0.39 -14.48 -5.94
N PRO A 57 0.41 -15.38 -6.57
CA PRO A 57 0.01 -16.78 -6.73
C PRO A 57 -0.19 -17.50 -5.39
N ALA A 58 0.70 -17.28 -4.41
CA ALA A 58 0.58 -17.89 -3.08
C ALA A 58 -0.72 -17.47 -2.37
N ASN A 59 -1.12 -16.21 -2.49
CA ASN A 59 -2.33 -15.71 -1.86
C ASN A 59 -3.62 -16.15 -2.56
N LEU A 60 -3.61 -16.30 -3.89
CA LEU A 60 -4.80 -16.64 -4.68
C LEU A 60 -5.01 -18.14 -4.82
N PHE A 61 -3.94 -18.90 -4.99
CA PHE A 61 -3.98 -20.31 -5.38
C PHE A 61 -3.31 -21.24 -4.36
N ALA A 62 -2.76 -20.69 -3.27
CA ALA A 62 -1.92 -21.44 -2.33
C ALA A 62 -0.70 -22.10 -2.99
N GLU A 63 -0.24 -21.54 -4.12
CA GLU A 63 0.94 -22.00 -4.85
C GLU A 63 2.19 -21.26 -4.38
N ILE A 64 3.14 -22.00 -3.82
CA ILE A 64 4.45 -21.48 -3.42
C ILE A 64 5.48 -22.05 -4.40
N PRO A 65 6.37 -21.23 -4.99
CA PRO A 65 7.41 -21.74 -5.88
C PRO A 65 8.45 -22.55 -5.11
N ASP A 66 9.06 -23.54 -5.79
CA ASP A 66 10.12 -24.39 -5.20
C ASP A 66 11.36 -23.60 -4.79
N ASP A 67 11.64 -22.47 -5.46
CA ASP A 67 12.75 -21.57 -5.16
C ASP A 67 12.24 -20.16 -4.78
N ILE A 68 12.67 -19.67 -3.62
CA ILE A 68 12.32 -18.33 -3.10
C ILE A 68 13.63 -17.58 -2.83
N PRO A 69 14.03 -16.65 -3.71
CA PRO A 69 15.37 -16.06 -3.73
C PRO A 69 15.84 -15.36 -2.43
N TRP A 70 14.92 -15.09 -1.50
CA TRP A 70 15.17 -14.35 -0.25
C TRP A 70 14.93 -15.16 1.04
N MET A 71 14.66 -16.47 0.95
CA MET A 71 14.45 -17.34 2.13
C MET A 71 15.58 -18.36 2.36
N ASN A 72 16.75 -18.14 1.75
CA ASN A 72 17.96 -18.93 1.98
C ASN A 72 18.72 -18.50 3.24
#